data_AF-A0A7X8HCF7-F1
#
_entry.id   AF-A0A7X8HCF7-F1
#
_cell.length_a   1.000
_cell.length_b   1.000
_cell.length_c   1.000
_cell.angle_alpha   90.00
_cell.angle_beta   90.00
_cell.angle_gamma   90.00
#
_symmetry.space_group_name_H-M   'P 1'
#
loop_
_entity.id
_entity.type
_entity.pdbx_description
1 polymer ?
#
loop_
_entity_poly.entity_id
_entity_poly.type
_entity_poly.pdbx_seq_one_letter_code
_entity_poly.pdbx_strand_id
1 'polypeptide(L)'
;MKKTIFSSFYLLLASLLFVSCDDNFTDLMTANVKTGGMVYPTSSIPYKLGSTPSFTVTIDVPKGPGIDAIEVYRTFTGKGEVLDQTVDVGLANATADVSKTLTYTYSQLIAGLNMPADEGELKIGDAWTLRYVSVMEDGRKVDNAAVTKVAVANFFAGSYDKNIKYFHPTAGGSYPTTPYSSYTEKVDLVAKNAYECDDWFGVWEDNKLIIHIDPANNYAVTLTFERSDAVAGDPNNPANVCSYDPATGIIKLFYFYPGSGGNRIFWAVYTPR
;
A
#
# COMPACT_ATOMS: atom_id res chain seq x y z
N MET A 1 -66.74 23.10 39.92
CA MET A 1 -65.46 23.50 40.53
C MET A 1 -64.30 22.51 40.35
N LYS A 2 -64.52 21.23 39.97
CA LYS A 2 -63.42 20.26 39.75
C LYS A 2 -62.70 20.37 38.39
N LYS A 3 -63.31 20.98 37.36
CA LYS A 3 -62.74 21.08 36.00
C LYS A 3 -61.77 22.24 35.80
N THR A 4 -61.88 23.31 36.60
CA THR A 4 -60.99 24.47 36.53
C THR A 4 -59.65 24.22 37.20
N ILE A 5 -59.60 23.39 38.26
CA ILE A 5 -58.36 23.08 38.98
C ILE A 5 -57.39 22.25 38.11
N PHE A 6 -57.90 21.31 37.32
CA PHE A 6 -57.07 20.51 36.41
C PHE A 6 -56.49 21.33 35.24
N SER A 7 -57.22 22.33 34.76
CA SER A 7 -56.75 23.22 33.68
C SER A 7 -55.64 24.17 34.16
N SER A 8 -55.71 24.65 35.40
CA SER A 8 -54.69 25.51 35.98
C SER A 8 -53.39 24.73 36.29
N PHE A 9 -53.50 23.44 36.65
CA PHE A 9 -52.35 22.60 36.95
C PHE A 9 -51.57 22.20 35.67
N TYR A 10 -52.28 22.00 34.56
CA TYR A 10 -51.65 21.69 33.27
C TYR A 10 -50.89 22.89 32.69
N LEU A 11 -51.39 24.11 32.91
CA LEU A 11 -50.72 25.33 32.48
C LEU A 11 -49.43 25.60 33.28
N LEU A 12 -49.42 25.27 34.58
CA LEU A 12 -48.26 25.41 35.46
C LEU A 12 -47.18 24.35 35.17
N LEU A 13 -47.58 23.14 34.78
CA LEU A 13 -46.66 22.07 34.39
C LEU A 13 -46.03 22.30 33.01
N ALA A 14 -46.76 22.96 32.09
CA ALA A 14 -46.24 23.34 30.78
C ALA A 14 -45.16 24.44 30.87
N SER A 15 -45.23 25.35 31.85
CA SER A 15 -44.19 26.37 32.07
C SER A 15 -42.87 25.83 32.63
N LEU A 16 -42.85 24.62 33.19
CA LEU A 16 -41.63 23.95 33.67
C LEU A 16 -40.89 23.19 32.55
N LEU A 17 -41.50 23.04 31.37
CA LEU A 17 -40.87 22.39 30.20
C LEU A 17 -40.08 23.36 29.31
N PHE A 18 -40.08 24.67 29.64
CA PHE A 18 -39.27 25.70 28.96
C PHE A 18 -38.09 26.17 29.82
N VAL A 19 -37.63 25.35 30.77
CA VAL A 19 -36.24 25.48 31.22
C VAL A 19 -35.39 25.03 30.04
N SER A 20 -35.09 26.00 29.17
CA SER A 20 -33.96 26.00 28.27
C SER A 20 -32.82 25.26 28.96
N CYS A 21 -32.38 24.14 28.39
CA CYS A 21 -30.98 23.79 28.47
C CYS A 21 -30.23 25.08 28.13
N ASP A 22 -29.41 25.54 29.05
CA ASP A 22 -28.53 26.67 28.83
C ASP A 22 -27.73 26.35 27.55
N ASP A 23 -28.04 27.01 26.43
CA ASP A 23 -27.27 26.91 25.19
C ASP A 23 -25.90 27.62 25.33
N ASN A 24 -25.54 27.99 26.55
CA ASN A 24 -24.15 28.12 26.92
C ASN A 24 -23.56 26.71 27.12
N PHE A 25 -23.36 26.00 26.01
CA PHE A 25 -22.05 25.40 25.81
C PHE A 25 -21.05 26.56 25.70
N THR A 26 -20.84 27.29 26.81
CA THR A 26 -19.52 27.81 27.07
C THR A 26 -18.67 26.56 27.04
N ASP A 27 -17.97 26.34 25.93
CA ASP A 27 -16.76 25.56 25.85
C ASP A 27 -15.78 26.19 26.84
N LEU A 28 -16.07 25.97 28.11
CA LEU A 28 -15.25 26.21 29.24
C LEU A 28 -14.22 25.08 29.18
N MET A 29 -13.29 25.25 28.23
CA MET A 29 -11.91 24.87 28.42
C MET A 29 -11.44 25.58 29.70
N THR A 30 -11.85 25.08 30.86
CA THR A 30 -11.63 25.69 32.17
C THR A 30 -10.14 25.66 32.47
N ALA A 31 -9.45 26.75 32.12
CA ALA A 31 -8.14 27.22 32.59
C ALA A 31 -6.94 26.23 32.61
N ASN A 32 -7.12 24.98 32.21
CA ASN A 32 -6.10 23.93 32.29
C ASN A 32 -6.26 22.84 31.21
N VAL A 33 -6.92 23.13 30.10
CA VAL A 33 -7.03 22.15 29.00
C VAL A 33 -5.75 22.15 28.17
N LYS A 34 -4.80 21.28 28.55
CA LYS A 34 -3.64 20.96 27.70
C LYS A 34 -4.02 19.94 26.62
N THR A 35 -4.86 20.32 25.66
CA THR A 35 -5.03 19.56 24.40
C THR A 35 -4.10 20.14 23.34
N GLY A 36 -2.86 19.63 23.36
CA GLY A 36 -1.81 19.83 22.37
C GLY A 36 -0.96 18.55 22.33
N GLY A 37 -0.07 18.43 21.34
CA GLY A 37 0.65 17.18 21.09
C GLY A 37 0.09 16.36 19.92
N MET A 38 -0.72 16.98 19.07
CA MET A 38 -1.21 16.35 17.84
C MET A 38 -0.13 16.39 16.78
N VAL A 39 0.04 15.30 16.04
CA VAL A 39 0.90 15.25 14.84
C VAL A 39 0.16 14.61 13.68
N TYR A 40 0.53 15.00 12.46
CA TYR A 40 -0.02 14.49 11.21
C TYR A 40 1.10 13.80 10.40
N PRO A 41 1.33 12.51 10.64
CA PRO A 41 2.33 11.75 9.89
C PRO A 41 1.81 11.35 8.51
N THR A 42 2.73 11.01 7.60
CA THR A 42 2.40 10.31 6.35
C THR A 42 1.59 9.05 6.68
N SER A 43 0.41 8.86 6.10
CA SER A 43 -0.51 7.80 6.55
C SER A 43 -0.09 6.39 6.12
N SER A 44 0.38 6.23 4.88
CA SER A 44 0.70 4.92 4.32
C SER A 44 1.81 4.99 3.29
N ILE A 45 2.67 3.97 3.28
CA ILE A 45 3.78 3.83 2.34
C ILE A 45 3.80 2.38 1.83
N PRO A 46 3.70 2.13 0.51
CA PRO A 46 3.95 0.81 -0.05
C PRO A 46 5.46 0.56 -0.09
N TYR A 47 5.92 -0.37 0.73
CA TYR A 47 7.31 -0.83 0.75
C TYR A 47 7.48 -1.95 -0.29
N LYS A 48 7.95 -1.57 -1.47
CA LYS A 48 8.16 -2.47 -2.60
C LYS A 48 9.47 -3.23 -2.43
N LEU A 49 9.38 -4.52 -2.12
CA LEU A 49 10.54 -5.39 -1.89
C LEU A 49 11.49 -5.39 -3.09
N GLY A 50 12.80 -5.26 -2.84
CA GLY A 50 13.85 -5.16 -3.85
C GLY A 50 13.87 -3.86 -4.66
N SER A 51 12.88 -2.98 -4.48
CA SER A 51 12.70 -1.76 -5.27
C SER A 51 12.60 -0.48 -4.42
N THR A 52 12.69 -0.60 -3.09
CA THR A 52 12.61 0.53 -2.14
C THR A 52 13.88 0.63 -1.31
N PRO A 53 14.98 1.18 -1.86
CA PRO A 53 16.24 1.31 -1.13
C PRO A 53 16.08 2.20 0.13
N SER A 54 15.26 3.25 0.01
CA SER A 54 14.84 4.08 1.12
C SER A 54 13.52 4.80 0.83
N PHE A 55 12.87 5.28 1.88
CA PHE A 55 11.68 6.15 1.78
C PHE A 55 11.65 7.16 2.92
N THR A 56 10.85 8.21 2.76
CA THR A 56 10.67 9.26 3.75
C THR A 56 9.28 9.23 4.38
N VAL A 57 9.23 9.45 5.69
CA VAL A 57 8.02 9.73 6.45
C VAL A 57 8.08 11.17 6.92
N THR A 58 7.09 11.97 6.55
CA THR A 58 6.94 13.34 7.06
C THR A 58 5.97 13.34 8.23
N ILE A 59 6.29 14.11 9.26
CA ILE A 59 5.46 14.36 10.43
C ILE A 59 5.23 15.86 10.51
N ASP A 60 4.01 16.28 10.22
CA ASP A 60 3.61 17.67 10.32
C ASP A 60 3.06 17.94 11.73
N VAL A 61 3.63 18.95 12.37
CA VAL A 61 3.30 19.37 13.73
C VAL A 61 2.65 20.75 13.63
N PRO A 62 1.33 20.85 13.84
CA PRO A 62 0.64 22.13 13.78
C PRO A 62 1.08 23.03 14.94
N LYS A 63 0.92 24.33 14.72
CA LYS A 63 1.07 25.33 15.75
C LYS A 63 0.16 25.02 16.94
N GLY A 64 0.72 25.02 18.14
CA GLY A 64 -0.03 24.73 19.36
C GLY A 64 0.86 24.74 20.59
N PRO A 65 0.45 24.09 21.70
CA PRO A 65 1.34 23.87 22.83
C PRO A 65 2.65 23.21 22.38
N GLY A 66 3.78 23.73 22.88
CA GLY A 66 5.10 23.28 22.48
C GLY A 66 5.31 21.79 22.75
N ILE A 67 5.67 21.07 21.69
CA ILE A 67 6.13 19.69 21.74
C ILE A 67 7.66 19.75 21.81
N ASP A 68 8.23 19.11 22.83
CA ASP A 68 9.67 19.02 23.01
C ASP A 68 10.25 17.99 22.03
N ALA A 69 9.67 16.79 22.03
CA ALA A 69 10.09 15.70 21.14
C ALA A 69 8.92 14.81 20.73
N ILE A 70 9.15 13.98 19.70
CA ILE A 70 8.22 12.95 19.27
C ILE A 70 8.94 11.60 19.36
N GLU A 71 8.47 10.71 20.22
CA GLU A 71 8.91 9.33 20.26
C GLU A 71 8.17 8.54 19.18
N VAL A 72 8.93 7.89 18.31
CA VAL A 72 8.41 7.04 17.25
C VAL A 72 8.61 5.60 17.68
N TYR A 73 7.52 4.86 17.77
CA TYR A 73 7.49 3.44 18.06
C TYR A 73 7.20 2.68 16.79
N ARG A 74 7.88 1.55 16.58
CA ARG A 74 7.68 0.69 15.42
C ARG A 74 7.26 -0.71 15.87
N THR A 75 6.26 -1.24 15.19
CA THR A 75 5.83 -2.64 15.29
C THR A 75 5.78 -3.24 13.89
N PHE A 76 6.02 -4.54 13.74
CA PHE A 76 5.73 -5.29 12.51
C PHE A 76 4.67 -6.35 12.78
N THR A 77 3.91 -6.78 11.76
CA THR A 77 2.92 -7.85 11.89
C THR A 77 3.46 -9.04 12.68
N GLY A 78 2.82 -9.39 13.80
CA GLY A 78 3.20 -10.53 14.63
C GLY A 78 4.48 -10.35 15.46
N LYS A 79 5.06 -9.14 15.52
CA LYS A 79 6.24 -8.81 16.34
C LYS A 79 5.88 -7.86 17.48
N GLY A 80 6.76 -7.77 18.47
CA GLY A 80 6.63 -6.79 19.56
C GLY A 80 6.94 -5.38 19.08
N GLU A 81 6.45 -4.39 19.82
CA GLU A 81 6.77 -2.97 19.59
C GLU A 81 8.17 -2.64 20.12
N VAL A 82 8.90 -1.79 19.41
CA VAL A 82 10.17 -1.21 19.84
C VAL A 82 10.12 0.32 19.71
N LEU A 83 10.80 1.02 20.62
CA LEU A 83 11.12 2.43 20.40
C LEU A 83 12.12 2.50 19.25
N ASP A 84 11.75 3.18 18.17
CA ASP A 84 12.59 3.35 16.99
C ASP A 84 13.55 4.51 17.17
N GLN A 85 12.99 5.72 17.37
CA GLN A 85 13.78 6.94 17.53
C GLN A 85 12.98 8.04 18.24
N THR A 86 13.70 9.04 18.73
CA THR A 86 13.13 10.26 19.31
C THR A 86 13.50 11.44 18.42
N VAL A 87 12.49 12.15 17.93
CA VAL A 87 12.62 13.27 17.01
C VAL A 87 12.52 14.57 17.82
N ASP A 88 13.60 15.34 17.83
CA ASP A 88 13.59 16.64 18.49
C ASP A 88 12.71 17.65 17.72
N VAL A 89 11.75 18.26 18.42
CA VAL A 89 10.91 19.36 17.93
C VAL A 89 11.37 20.69 18.53
N GLY A 90 11.94 20.68 19.74
CA GLY A 90 12.53 21.85 20.41
C GLY A 90 11.52 22.96 20.67
N LEU A 91 10.26 22.60 20.94
CA LEU A 91 9.14 23.53 21.13
C LEU A 91 8.86 24.44 19.93
N ALA A 92 9.45 24.17 18.76
CA ALA A 92 9.37 25.05 17.60
C ALA A 92 7.91 25.26 17.13
N ASN A 93 7.04 24.26 17.37
CA ASN A 93 5.63 24.35 17.02
C ASN A 93 4.82 25.33 17.91
N ALA A 94 5.43 25.94 18.93
CA ALA A 94 4.77 26.96 19.75
C ALA A 94 4.44 28.24 18.95
N THR A 95 5.19 28.53 17.89
CA THR A 95 5.10 29.81 17.18
C THR A 95 4.57 29.69 15.75
N ALA A 96 4.84 28.56 15.09
CA ALA A 96 4.45 28.25 13.72
C ALA A 96 4.28 26.74 13.54
N ASP A 97 3.77 26.29 12.39
CA ASP A 97 3.77 24.88 12.03
C ASP A 97 5.21 24.40 11.78
N VAL A 98 5.49 23.13 12.07
CA VAL A 98 6.82 22.52 11.92
C VAL A 98 6.68 21.17 11.25
N SER A 99 7.50 20.88 10.25
CA SER A 99 7.58 19.55 9.64
C SER A 99 8.90 18.87 10.02
N LYS A 100 8.82 17.57 10.33
CA LYS A 100 9.98 16.69 10.55
C LYS A 100 9.97 15.58 9.52
N THR A 101 11.15 15.15 9.08
CA THR A 101 11.30 14.10 8.07
C THR A 101 12.19 13.00 8.63
N LEU A 102 11.71 11.76 8.51
CA LEU A 102 12.43 10.55 8.86
C LEU A 102 12.71 9.77 7.60
N THR A 103 13.94 9.29 7.44
CA THR A 103 14.33 8.42 6.32
C THR A 103 14.53 7.01 6.85
N TYR A 104 13.91 6.04 6.18
CA TYR A 104 14.01 4.62 6.51
C TYR A 104 14.62 3.83 5.36
N THR A 105 15.51 2.91 5.72
CA THR A 105 15.95 1.76 4.92
C THR A 105 15.37 0.48 5.51
N TYR A 106 15.50 -0.64 4.79
CA TYR A 106 15.15 -1.96 5.34
C TYR A 106 15.83 -2.24 6.69
N SER A 107 17.15 -2.02 6.76
CA SER A 107 17.95 -2.27 7.95
C SER A 107 17.47 -1.47 9.17
N GLN A 108 17.01 -0.24 8.96
CA GLN A 108 16.39 0.56 10.02
C GLN A 108 15.03 0.00 10.43
N LEU A 109 14.18 -0.39 9.47
CA LEU A 109 12.86 -0.97 9.75
C LEU A 109 12.91 -2.28 10.53
N ILE A 110 13.94 -3.10 10.34
CA ILE A 110 14.06 -4.37 11.05
C ILE A 110 14.80 -4.30 12.39
N ALA A 111 15.46 -3.18 12.67
CA ALA A 111 16.27 -3.01 13.87
C ALA A 111 15.45 -3.27 15.14
N GLY A 112 15.93 -4.18 15.98
CA GLY A 112 15.30 -4.57 17.24
C GLY A 112 14.10 -5.53 17.13
N LEU A 113 13.66 -5.91 15.92
CA LEU A 113 12.45 -6.71 15.71
C LEU A 113 12.70 -8.21 15.45
N ASN A 114 13.96 -8.65 15.44
CA ASN A 114 14.34 -10.05 15.11
C ASN A 114 13.66 -10.53 13.81
N MET A 115 13.86 -9.77 12.74
CA MET A 115 13.33 -10.01 11.40
C MET A 115 14.41 -10.64 10.50
N PRO A 116 14.03 -11.28 9.39
CA PRO A 116 14.98 -11.72 8.37
C PRO A 116 15.86 -10.58 7.86
N ALA A 117 17.14 -10.88 7.61
CA ALA A 117 18.07 -9.93 7.01
C ALA A 117 17.78 -9.69 5.51
N ASP A 118 17.16 -10.66 4.85
CA ASP A 118 16.68 -10.56 3.48
C ASP A 118 15.21 -10.13 3.48
N GLU A 119 14.90 -9.03 2.80
CA GLU A 119 13.53 -8.53 2.68
C GLU A 119 12.65 -9.40 1.76
N GLY A 120 13.25 -10.23 0.90
CA GLY A 120 12.53 -11.16 0.04
C GLY A 120 11.77 -12.25 0.80
N GLU A 121 12.10 -12.47 2.07
CA GLU A 121 11.40 -13.40 2.96
C GLU A 121 10.09 -12.82 3.54
N LEU A 122 9.84 -11.53 3.35
CA LEU A 122 8.65 -10.88 3.88
C LEU A 122 7.39 -11.26 3.10
N LYS A 123 6.32 -11.49 3.85
CA LYS A 123 5.02 -11.80 3.28
C LYS A 123 4.33 -10.52 2.80
N ILE A 124 3.83 -10.56 1.57
CA ILE A 124 2.99 -9.47 1.04
C ILE A 124 1.76 -9.26 1.92
N GLY A 125 1.45 -8.00 2.22
CA GLY A 125 0.33 -7.60 3.07
C GLY A 125 0.68 -7.47 4.55
N ASP A 126 1.82 -7.99 5.00
CA ASP A 126 2.38 -7.62 6.30
C ASP A 126 2.81 -6.15 6.29
N ALA A 127 2.94 -5.54 7.46
CA ALA A 127 3.26 -4.12 7.54
C ALA A 127 4.04 -3.77 8.80
N TRP A 128 4.88 -2.75 8.69
CA TRP A 128 5.28 -1.97 9.85
C TRP A 128 4.23 -0.92 10.18
N THR A 129 4.00 -0.69 11.47
CA THR A 129 3.18 0.41 11.97
C THR A 129 4.08 1.32 12.80
N LEU A 130 4.13 2.60 12.43
CA LEU A 130 4.80 3.64 13.20
C LEU A 130 3.75 4.38 14.04
N ARG A 131 3.90 4.33 15.36
CA ARG A 131 3.06 5.01 16.35
C ARG A 131 3.83 6.19 16.92
N TYR A 132 3.15 7.30 17.15
CA TYR A 132 3.78 8.56 17.54
C TYR A 132 3.32 8.99 18.93
N VAL A 133 4.28 9.28 19.81
CA VAL A 133 4.00 9.84 21.14
C VAL A 133 4.67 11.19 21.24
N SER A 134 3.88 12.24 21.41
CA SER A 134 4.39 13.58 21.64
C SER A 134 4.79 13.75 23.10
N VAL A 135 6.03 14.19 23.32
CA VAL A 135 6.56 14.57 24.62
C VAL A 135 6.44 16.09 24.72
N MET A 136 5.63 16.55 25.65
CA MET A 136 5.36 17.96 25.87
C MET A 136 6.46 18.59 26.75
N GLU A 137 6.55 19.93 26.77
CA GLU A 137 7.51 20.67 27.61
C GLU A 137 7.47 20.28 29.11
N ASP A 138 6.29 19.91 29.62
CA ASP A 138 6.10 19.48 31.02
C ASP A 138 6.42 17.99 31.26
N GLY A 139 6.98 17.29 30.27
CA GLY A 139 7.29 15.86 30.33
C GLY A 139 6.10 14.94 30.14
N ARG A 140 4.88 15.48 29.97
CA ARG A 140 3.69 14.67 29.69
C ARG A 140 3.82 14.03 28.31
N LYS A 141 3.38 12.76 28.21
CA LYS A 141 3.32 12.01 26.96
C LYS A 141 1.89 11.96 26.42
N VAL A 142 1.73 12.24 25.14
CA VAL A 142 0.44 12.24 24.43
C VAL A 142 0.54 11.24 23.28
N ASP A 143 -0.26 10.18 23.34
CA ASP A 143 -0.36 9.19 22.27
C ASP A 143 -1.18 9.77 21.10
N ASN A 144 -0.67 9.65 19.88
CA ASN A 144 -1.36 10.10 18.68
C ASN A 144 -2.11 8.94 18.03
N ALA A 145 -3.39 9.17 17.74
CA ALA A 145 -4.22 8.21 17.01
C ALA A 145 -3.76 8.00 15.56
N ALA A 146 -3.09 9.00 14.96
CA ALA A 146 -2.54 8.90 13.63
C ALA A 146 -1.28 8.01 13.65
N VAL A 147 -1.18 7.10 12.68
CA VAL A 147 -0.07 6.17 12.51
C VAL A 147 0.39 6.18 11.06
N THR A 148 1.64 5.77 10.83
CA THR A 148 2.12 5.46 9.48
C THR A 148 2.13 3.96 9.29
N LYS A 149 1.47 3.48 8.23
CA LYS A 149 1.51 2.07 7.83
C LYS A 149 2.45 1.86 6.66
N VAL A 150 3.53 1.14 6.88
CA VAL A 150 4.49 0.77 5.83
C VAL A 150 4.18 -0.66 5.41
N ALA A 151 3.43 -0.84 4.32
CA ALA A 151 2.91 -2.14 3.89
C ALA A 151 3.87 -2.82 2.92
N VAL A 152 4.20 -4.09 3.17
CA VAL A 152 4.99 -4.93 2.28
C VAL A 152 4.20 -5.17 1.00
N ALA A 153 4.77 -4.77 -0.14
CA ALA A 153 4.13 -4.81 -1.45
C ALA A 153 5.05 -5.42 -2.51
N ASN A 154 4.45 -6.04 -3.51
CA ASN A 154 5.12 -6.39 -4.76
C ASN A 154 5.19 -5.13 -5.64
N PHE A 155 6.31 -4.94 -6.36
CA PHE A 155 6.55 -3.71 -7.10
C PHE A 155 5.78 -3.58 -8.42
N PHE A 156 5.34 -4.70 -8.99
CA PHE A 156 4.63 -4.81 -10.28
C PHE A 156 3.27 -5.53 -10.19
N ALA A 157 2.83 -5.92 -8.99
CA ALA A 157 1.46 -6.33 -8.78
C ALA A 157 0.53 -5.12 -8.98
N GLY A 158 -0.63 -5.37 -9.56
CA GLY A 158 -1.59 -4.31 -9.83
C GLY A 158 -2.41 -4.55 -11.09
N SER A 159 -3.01 -3.48 -11.55
CA SER A 159 -3.99 -3.47 -12.62
C SER A 159 -3.34 -3.19 -13.98
N TYR A 160 -3.69 -3.98 -14.99
CA TYR A 160 -3.12 -3.88 -16.34
C TYR A 160 -4.17 -4.03 -17.44
N ASP A 161 -3.92 -3.35 -18.57
CA ASP A 161 -4.46 -3.74 -19.87
C ASP A 161 -3.48 -4.73 -20.52
N LYS A 162 -3.91 -5.98 -20.70
CA LYS A 162 -3.12 -7.06 -21.28
C LYS A 162 -3.52 -7.27 -22.74
N ASN A 163 -2.64 -6.90 -23.67
CA ASN A 163 -2.81 -7.19 -25.09
C ASN A 163 -2.16 -8.52 -25.44
N ILE A 164 -2.93 -9.47 -25.94
CA ILE A 164 -2.44 -10.78 -26.36
C ILE A 164 -2.52 -10.91 -27.87
N LYS A 165 -1.49 -11.53 -28.45
CA LYS A 165 -1.51 -12.07 -29.81
C LYS A 165 -1.19 -13.55 -29.73
N TYR A 166 -2.08 -14.36 -30.29
CA TYR A 166 -1.93 -15.80 -30.37
C TYR A 166 -1.74 -16.24 -31.82
N PHE A 167 -0.67 -16.97 -32.10
CA PHE A 167 -0.36 -17.53 -33.41
C PHE A 167 -0.52 -19.05 -33.37
N HIS A 168 -1.43 -19.58 -34.19
CA HIS A 168 -1.68 -21.01 -34.29
C HIS A 168 -1.32 -21.50 -35.71
N PRO A 169 -0.44 -22.50 -35.87
CA PRO A 169 0.14 -22.86 -37.17
C PRO A 169 -0.88 -23.42 -38.18
N THR A 170 -1.95 -24.06 -37.72
CA THR A 170 -2.94 -24.73 -38.58
C THR A 170 -4.38 -24.22 -38.46
N ALA A 171 -4.65 -23.24 -37.59
CA ALA A 171 -6.01 -22.77 -37.32
C ALA A 171 -6.34 -21.44 -38.03
N GLY A 172 -5.34 -20.80 -38.65
CA GLY A 172 -5.47 -19.53 -39.36
C GLY A 172 -4.47 -18.48 -38.88
N GLY A 173 -4.38 -17.39 -39.63
CA GLY A 173 -3.34 -16.36 -39.44
C GLY A 173 -1.99 -16.75 -40.05
N SER A 174 -1.03 -15.84 -39.94
CA SER A 174 0.34 -15.95 -40.41
C SER A 174 1.27 -15.31 -39.39
N TYR A 175 2.18 -16.10 -38.81
CA TYR A 175 3.24 -15.55 -37.97
C TYR A 175 4.25 -14.74 -38.83
N PRO A 176 4.78 -13.60 -38.37
CA PRO A 176 4.42 -12.85 -37.16
C PRO A 176 3.35 -11.77 -37.37
N THR A 177 2.80 -11.65 -38.57
CA THR A 177 2.06 -10.45 -39.01
C THR A 177 0.57 -10.49 -38.70
N THR A 178 -0.06 -11.65 -38.81
CA THR A 178 -1.50 -11.85 -38.67
C THR A 178 -1.76 -12.91 -37.61
N PRO A 179 -2.02 -12.55 -36.34
CA PRO A 179 -2.32 -13.54 -35.32
C PRO A 179 -3.62 -14.27 -35.65
N TYR A 180 -3.72 -15.53 -35.20
CA TYR A 180 -4.98 -16.29 -35.22
C TYR A 180 -6.04 -15.61 -34.36
N SER A 181 -5.64 -15.09 -33.20
CA SER A 181 -6.48 -14.29 -32.31
C SER A 181 -5.69 -13.15 -31.68
N SER A 182 -6.32 -11.99 -31.53
CA SER A 182 -5.77 -10.88 -30.76
C SER A 182 -6.87 -10.09 -30.09
N TYR A 183 -6.68 -9.80 -28.80
CA TYR A 183 -7.61 -9.04 -27.99
C TYR A 183 -6.87 -8.36 -26.84
N THR A 184 -7.57 -7.43 -26.19
CA THR A 184 -7.12 -6.78 -24.96
C THR A 184 -8.09 -7.14 -23.85
N GLU A 185 -7.56 -7.56 -22.71
CA GLU A 185 -8.32 -7.83 -21.50
C GLU A 185 -7.80 -7.00 -20.33
N LYS A 186 -8.68 -6.71 -19.37
CA LYS A 186 -8.30 -6.07 -18.11
C LYS A 186 -7.98 -7.16 -17.12
N VAL A 187 -6.77 -7.15 -16.60
CA VAL A 187 -6.30 -8.12 -15.62
C VAL A 187 -5.74 -7.41 -14.40
N ASP A 188 -5.77 -8.12 -13.27
CA ASP A 188 -5.09 -7.71 -12.06
C ASP A 188 -4.04 -8.78 -11.74
N LEU A 189 -2.77 -8.42 -11.86
CA LEU A 189 -1.66 -9.27 -11.47
C LEU A 189 -1.63 -9.36 -9.94
N VAL A 190 -1.85 -10.56 -9.42
CA VAL A 190 -1.89 -10.83 -7.99
C VAL A 190 -0.51 -11.27 -7.53
N ALA A 191 0.02 -10.57 -6.52
CA ALA A 191 1.30 -10.89 -5.92
C ALA A 191 1.27 -12.27 -5.25
N LYS A 192 2.22 -13.14 -5.60
CA LYS A 192 2.52 -14.37 -4.85
C LYS A 192 3.57 -14.10 -3.77
N ASN A 193 4.56 -13.28 -4.09
CA ASN A 193 5.62 -12.83 -3.21
C ASN A 193 6.20 -11.50 -3.72
N ALA A 194 7.37 -11.11 -3.21
CA ALA A 194 8.13 -9.92 -3.59
C ALA A 194 8.34 -9.74 -5.09
N TYR A 195 8.60 -10.85 -5.78
CA TYR A 195 9.15 -10.87 -7.14
C TYR A 195 8.24 -11.60 -8.13
N GLU A 196 7.14 -12.18 -7.65
CA GLU A 196 6.27 -13.02 -8.44
C GLU A 196 4.82 -12.55 -8.40
N CYS A 197 4.21 -12.48 -9.59
CA CYS A 197 2.77 -12.46 -9.77
C CYS A 197 2.33 -13.63 -10.65
N ASP A 198 1.08 -14.05 -10.55
CA ASP A 198 0.51 -15.00 -11.51
C ASP A 198 -0.53 -14.36 -12.43
N ASP A 199 -0.69 -14.99 -13.60
CA ASP A 199 -1.76 -14.73 -14.55
C ASP A 199 -2.15 -16.04 -15.27
N TRP A 200 -3.23 -16.03 -16.02
CA TRP A 200 -3.66 -17.14 -16.86
C TRP A 200 -2.76 -17.33 -18.09
N PHE A 201 -2.50 -18.60 -18.41
CA PHE A 201 -1.70 -19.01 -19.55
C PHE A 201 -2.44 -18.85 -20.88
N GLY A 202 -1.86 -18.04 -21.77
CA GLY A 202 -2.39 -17.84 -23.11
C GLY A 202 -3.79 -17.22 -23.08
N VAL A 203 -4.72 -17.89 -23.77
CA VAL A 203 -6.13 -17.49 -23.87
C VAL A 203 -7.04 -18.38 -23.03
N TRP A 204 -6.46 -19.25 -22.19
CA TRP A 204 -7.19 -20.27 -21.44
C TRP A 204 -7.05 -20.03 -19.94
N GLU A 205 -8.18 -20.14 -19.22
CA GLU A 205 -8.25 -19.97 -17.76
C GLU A 205 -8.09 -21.31 -17.01
N ASP A 206 -7.33 -22.25 -17.58
CA ASP A 206 -7.14 -23.60 -17.03
C ASP A 206 -5.74 -23.85 -16.45
N ASN A 207 -4.76 -23.01 -16.81
CA ASN A 207 -3.39 -23.10 -16.33
C ASN A 207 -2.85 -21.71 -16.01
N LYS A 208 -2.04 -21.60 -14.96
CA LYS A 208 -1.34 -20.37 -14.61
C LYS A 208 0.06 -20.29 -15.22
N LEU A 209 0.48 -19.07 -15.46
CA LEU A 209 1.87 -18.68 -15.64
C LEU A 209 2.27 -17.80 -14.44
N ILE A 210 3.49 -17.99 -13.95
CA ILE A 210 4.09 -17.16 -12.90
C ILE A 210 5.13 -16.28 -13.58
N ILE A 211 4.97 -14.97 -13.41
CA ILE A 211 5.90 -13.95 -13.87
C ILE A 211 6.82 -13.65 -12.70
N HIS A 212 8.10 -13.94 -12.85
CA HIS A 212 9.13 -13.54 -11.89
C HIS A 212 9.94 -12.39 -12.49
N ILE A 213 10.13 -11.30 -11.73
CA ILE A 213 10.96 -10.16 -12.13
C ILE A 213 11.93 -9.87 -10.99
N ASP A 214 13.23 -9.98 -11.27
CA ASP A 214 14.31 -9.82 -10.29
C ASP A 214 14.96 -8.42 -10.38
N PRO A 215 14.66 -7.49 -9.45
CA PRO A 215 15.25 -6.14 -9.45
C PRO A 215 16.77 -6.14 -9.26
N ALA A 216 17.32 -7.14 -8.53
CA ALA A 216 18.75 -7.23 -8.27
C ALA A 216 19.54 -7.63 -9.53
N ASN A 217 18.90 -8.37 -10.44
CA ASN A 217 19.47 -8.79 -11.72
C ASN A 217 18.93 -7.95 -12.89
N ASN A 218 18.92 -6.62 -12.74
CA ASN A 218 18.50 -5.68 -13.77
C ASN A 218 17.08 -5.98 -14.34
N TYR A 219 16.15 -6.33 -13.44
CA TYR A 219 14.78 -6.68 -13.78
C TYR A 219 14.64 -7.84 -14.78
N ALA A 220 15.53 -8.84 -14.68
CA ALA A 220 15.43 -10.04 -15.49
C ALA A 220 14.06 -10.71 -15.30
N VAL A 221 13.39 -11.02 -16.40
CA VAL A 221 12.07 -11.68 -16.40
C VAL A 221 12.24 -13.16 -16.69
N THR A 222 11.73 -14.00 -15.78
CA THR A 222 11.61 -15.44 -15.99
C THR A 222 10.16 -15.88 -15.84
N LEU A 223 9.80 -16.95 -16.54
CA LEU A 223 8.44 -17.50 -16.52
C LEU A 223 8.46 -18.94 -16.04
N THR A 224 7.55 -19.26 -15.13
CA THR A 224 7.23 -20.64 -14.75
C THR A 224 5.79 -20.94 -15.19
N PHE A 225 5.55 -22.15 -15.67
CA PHE A 225 4.25 -22.55 -16.21
C PHE A 225 3.73 -23.77 -15.44
N GLU A 226 2.43 -23.83 -15.17
CA GLU A 226 1.79 -25.06 -14.69
C GLU A 226 1.77 -26.14 -15.78
N ARG A 227 1.77 -25.72 -17.04
CA ARG A 227 1.93 -26.60 -18.20
C ARG A 227 3.38 -27.01 -18.37
N SER A 228 3.64 -28.31 -18.43
CA SER A 228 4.99 -28.86 -18.61
C SER A 228 5.54 -28.73 -20.03
N ASP A 229 4.68 -28.48 -21.02
CA ASP A 229 5.04 -28.31 -22.43
C ASP A 229 5.28 -26.84 -22.81
N ALA A 230 4.98 -25.90 -21.92
CA ALA A 230 5.15 -24.48 -22.17
C ALA A 230 6.61 -24.05 -21.94
N VAL A 231 7.10 -23.16 -22.80
CA VAL A 231 8.48 -22.68 -22.80
C VAL A 231 8.48 -21.16 -23.00
N ALA A 232 9.32 -20.46 -22.24
CA ALA A 232 9.53 -19.02 -22.39
C ALA A 232 10.31 -18.70 -23.67
N GLY A 233 9.98 -17.57 -24.29
CA GLY A 233 10.58 -17.07 -25.52
C GLY A 233 9.74 -17.31 -26.78
N ASP A 234 10.31 -16.95 -27.91
CA ASP A 234 9.71 -17.14 -29.23
C ASP A 234 10.63 -18.03 -30.09
N PRO A 235 10.21 -19.25 -30.44
CA PRO A 235 11.04 -20.21 -31.16
C PRO A 235 11.30 -19.78 -32.61
N ASN A 236 10.51 -18.85 -33.14
CA ASN A 236 10.61 -18.37 -34.51
C ASN A 236 11.32 -17.00 -34.59
N ASN A 237 11.57 -16.34 -33.45
CA ASN A 237 12.33 -15.10 -33.38
C ASN A 237 13.04 -14.95 -32.03
N PRO A 238 14.30 -15.39 -31.90
CA PRO A 238 15.05 -15.32 -30.65
C PRO A 238 15.28 -13.89 -30.11
N ALA A 239 15.09 -12.85 -30.92
CA ALA A 239 15.17 -11.46 -30.46
C ALA A 239 13.97 -11.05 -29.58
N ASN A 240 12.87 -11.80 -29.63
CA ASN A 240 11.71 -11.61 -28.75
C ASN A 240 12.00 -12.23 -27.38
N VAL A 241 12.57 -11.43 -26.49
CA VAL A 241 12.90 -11.81 -25.10
C VAL A 241 11.92 -11.16 -24.14
N CYS A 242 11.52 -11.89 -23.09
CA CYS A 242 10.66 -11.33 -22.05
C CYS A 242 11.38 -10.16 -21.36
N SER A 243 10.65 -9.09 -21.05
CA SER A 243 11.26 -7.87 -20.50
C SER A 243 10.29 -7.10 -19.61
N TYR A 244 10.84 -6.39 -18.63
CA TYR A 244 10.14 -5.39 -17.84
C TYR A 244 10.83 -4.04 -17.99
N ASP A 245 10.04 -3.00 -18.24
CA ASP A 245 10.52 -1.63 -18.23
C ASP A 245 10.14 -0.96 -16.89
N PRO A 246 11.10 -0.72 -15.97
CA PRO A 246 10.81 -0.12 -14.68
C PRO A 246 10.35 1.34 -14.75
N ALA A 247 10.60 2.05 -15.86
CA ALA A 247 10.17 3.43 -16.02
C ALA A 247 8.68 3.53 -16.42
N THR A 248 8.21 2.59 -17.25
CA THR A 248 6.82 2.58 -17.75
C THR A 248 5.95 1.54 -17.07
N GLY A 249 6.53 0.58 -16.35
CA GLY A 249 5.86 -0.57 -15.77
C GLY A 249 5.38 -1.61 -16.79
N ILE A 250 5.77 -1.48 -18.08
CA ILE A 250 5.33 -2.38 -19.15
C ILE A 250 6.04 -3.72 -19.03
N ILE A 251 5.25 -4.81 -19.06
CA ILE A 251 5.76 -6.19 -19.09
C ILE A 251 5.50 -6.76 -20.48
N LYS A 252 6.53 -7.32 -21.13
CA LYS A 252 6.42 -8.05 -22.39
C LYS A 252 6.77 -9.50 -22.14
N LEU A 253 5.84 -10.40 -22.44
CA LEU A 253 6.03 -11.83 -22.33
C LEU A 253 5.92 -12.48 -23.70
N PHE A 254 6.87 -13.36 -23.98
CA PHE A 254 6.88 -14.22 -25.15
C PHE A 254 6.99 -15.64 -24.63
N TYR A 255 6.10 -16.51 -25.08
CA TYR A 255 6.13 -17.92 -24.71
C TYR A 255 5.38 -18.75 -25.76
N PHE A 256 5.62 -20.05 -25.75
CA PHE A 256 4.97 -20.96 -26.68
C PHE A 256 4.79 -22.33 -26.04
N TYR A 257 4.02 -23.18 -26.71
CA TYR A 257 4.09 -24.62 -26.50
C TYR A 257 4.07 -25.35 -27.85
N PRO A 258 4.75 -26.50 -27.97
CA PRO A 258 4.74 -27.30 -29.18
C PRO A 258 3.43 -28.08 -29.29
N GLY A 259 2.96 -28.31 -30.51
CA GLY A 259 1.92 -29.30 -30.74
C GLY A 259 1.85 -29.69 -32.21
N SER A 260 0.82 -30.45 -32.59
CA SER A 260 0.68 -30.92 -33.98
C SER A 260 0.67 -29.75 -34.96
N GLY A 261 1.50 -29.83 -36.02
CA GLY A 261 1.63 -28.79 -37.05
C GLY A 261 2.55 -27.61 -36.71
N GLY A 262 3.15 -27.55 -35.52
CA GLY A 262 4.14 -26.52 -35.16
C GLY A 262 3.90 -25.85 -33.80
N ASN A 263 4.68 -24.81 -33.53
CA ASN A 263 4.63 -24.05 -32.28
C ASN A 263 3.41 -23.12 -32.22
N ARG A 264 2.78 -23.07 -31.04
CA ARG A 264 1.67 -22.18 -30.71
C ARG A 264 2.21 -21.06 -29.85
N ILE A 265 2.28 -19.86 -30.40
CA ILE A 265 3.10 -18.76 -29.86
C ILE A 265 2.18 -17.66 -29.30
N PHE A 266 2.53 -17.15 -28.13
CA PHE A 266 1.84 -16.07 -27.44
C PHE A 266 2.78 -14.89 -27.27
N TRP A 267 2.31 -13.72 -27.68
CA TRP A 267 2.92 -12.44 -27.33
C TRP A 267 1.94 -11.71 -26.43
N ALA A 268 2.31 -11.46 -25.19
CA ALA A 268 1.50 -10.73 -24.22
C ALA A 268 2.22 -9.45 -23.79
N VAL A 269 1.52 -8.31 -23.84
CA VAL A 269 2.02 -7.01 -23.38
C VAL A 269 1.07 -6.47 -22.33
N TYR A 270 1.58 -6.26 -21.12
CA TYR A 270 0.84 -5.69 -20.00
C TYR A 270 1.21 -4.21 -19.89
N THR A 271 0.22 -3.34 -19.99
CA THR A 271 0.37 -1.90 -19.79
C THR A 271 -0.33 -1.50 -18.50
N PRO A 272 0.36 -0.89 -17.51
CA PRO A 272 -0.28 -0.42 -16.28
C PRO A 272 -1.46 0.51 -16.58
N ARG A 273 -2.53 0.41 -15.79
CA ARG A 273 -3.74 1.25 -15.90
C ARG A 273 -4.01 2.05 -14.63
#